data_AF-A0A961YM67-F1
#
_entry.id   AF-A0A961YM67-F1
#
_cell.length_a   1.000
_cell.length_b   1.000
_cell.length_c   1.000
_cell.angle_alpha   90.00
_cell.angle_beta   90.00
_cell.angle_gamma   90.00
#
_symmetry.space_group_name_H-M   'P 1'
#
loop_
_entity.id
_entity.type
_entity.pdbx_description
1 polymer ?
#
loop_
_entity_poly.entity_id
_entity_poly.type
_entity_poly.pdbx_seq_one_letter_code
_entity_poly.pdbx_strand_id
1 'polypeptide(L)'
;MIDWGRLRDVLPAAGPARQKLRLWSGLVLFSFVLLHYLNHTLGIFSVEWMEAVQDVRRGFWRSWPGTILLYGAAITHISLGLWRIARRRTWRMPLWETLQVALVILIPYQLVAHVAATRGVATQFGIDDDYLYELSILWP
;
A
#
# COMPACT_ATOMS: atom_id res chain seq x y z
N MET A 1 48.42 10.39 11.82
CA MET A 1 47.86 9.18 11.17
C MET A 1 46.46 8.99 11.72
N ILE A 2 45.43 9.38 10.96
CA ILE A 2 44.03 9.33 11.41
C ILE A 2 43.54 7.90 11.22
N ASP A 3 43.12 7.25 12.31
CA ASP A 3 42.53 5.91 12.31
C ASP A 3 41.08 5.99 11.82
N TRP A 4 40.90 5.76 10.52
CA TRP A 4 39.61 5.73 9.83
C TRP A 4 38.75 4.50 10.17
N GLY A 5 39.26 3.54 10.96
CA GLY A 5 38.52 2.34 11.38
C GLY A 5 37.41 2.65 12.39
N ARG A 6 37.69 3.54 13.35
CA ARG A 6 36.79 3.84 14.48
C ARG A 6 35.52 4.62 14.10
N LEU A 7 35.48 5.26 12.92
CA LEU A 7 34.30 6.03 12.46
C LEU A 7 33.24 5.16 11.79
N ARG A 8 33.53 3.89 11.46
CA ARG A 8 32.54 2.95 10.92
C ARG A 8 31.58 2.40 11.97
N ASP A 9 31.97 2.47 13.24
CA ASP A 9 31.23 1.84 14.35
C ASP A 9 30.19 2.78 15.00
N VAL A 10 30.21 4.08 14.64
CA VAL A 10 29.35 5.12 15.24
C VAL A 10 28.10 5.41 14.41
N LEU A 11 28.07 5.02 13.13
CA LEU A 11 26.91 5.19 12.26
C LEU A 11 26.18 3.85 12.13
N PRO A 12 24.89 3.75 12.52
CA PRO A 12 24.11 2.56 12.23
C PRO A 12 24.19 2.31 10.73
N ALA A 13 24.67 1.12 10.33
CA ALA A 13 24.71 0.75 8.93
C ALA A 13 23.33 1.03 8.33
N ALA A 14 23.26 1.92 7.34
CA ALA A 14 21.99 2.29 6.72
C ALA A 14 21.31 1.08 6.03
N GLY A 15 22.05 -0.01 5.80
CA GLY A 15 21.56 -1.27 5.24
C GLY A 15 20.45 -1.92 6.08
N PRO A 16 20.73 -2.33 7.33
CA PRO A 16 19.74 -2.91 8.25
C PRO A 16 18.46 -2.07 8.42
N ALA A 17 18.59 -0.75 8.59
CA ALA A 17 17.44 0.14 8.79
C ALA A 17 16.55 0.22 7.54
N ARG A 18 17.14 0.41 6.36
CA ARG A 18 16.40 0.45 5.08
C ARG A 18 15.70 -0.87 4.78
N GLN A 19 16.35 -2.00 5.08
CA GLN A 19 15.73 -3.32 4.91
C GLN A 19 14.54 -3.51 5.84
N LYS A 20 14.66 -3.12 7.12
CA LYS A 20 13.56 -3.13 8.08
C LYS A 20 12.38 -2.25 7.63
N LEU A 21 12.66 -1.02 7.20
CA LEU A 21 11.63 -0.11 6.69
C LEU A 21 10.89 -0.70 5.49
N ARG A 22 11.62 -1.28 4.53
CA ARG A 22 11.01 -1.94 3.36
C ARG A 22 10.12 -3.12 3.76
N LEU A 23 10.58 -3.94 4.70
CA LEU A 23 9.83 -5.10 5.20
C LEU A 23 8.55 -4.65 5.91
N TRP A 24 8.66 -3.79 6.92
CA TRP A 24 7.51 -3.38 7.74
C TRP A 24 6.48 -2.59 6.93
N SER A 25 6.92 -1.64 6.09
CA SER A 25 6.00 -0.95 5.18
C SER A 25 5.31 -1.92 4.22
N GLY A 26 6.04 -2.90 3.68
CA GLY A 26 5.47 -3.95 2.84
C GLY A 26 4.45 -4.82 3.57
N LEU A 27 4.71 -5.20 4.82
CA LEU A 27 3.77 -5.99 5.64
C LEU A 27 2.50 -5.23 5.96
N VAL A 28 2.58 -3.94 6.30
CA VAL A 28 1.41 -3.10 6.54
C VAL A 28 0.52 -3.04 5.28
N LEU A 29 1.12 -2.76 4.12
CA LEU A 29 0.38 -2.71 2.86
C LEU A 29 -0.18 -4.08 2.47
N PHE A 30 0.60 -5.15 2.66
CA PHE A 30 0.14 -6.51 2.40
C PHE A 30 -1.07 -6.87 3.27
N SER A 31 -1.03 -6.59 4.58
CA SER A 31 -2.17 -6.81 5.47
C SER A 31 -3.40 -6.01 5.06
N PHE A 32 -3.22 -4.74 4.70
CA PHE A 32 -4.32 -3.91 4.19
C PHE A 32 -4.96 -4.52 2.94
N VAL A 33 -4.15 -4.84 1.92
CA VAL A 33 -4.63 -5.37 0.64
C VAL A 33 -5.24 -6.77 0.80
N LEU A 34 -4.65 -7.63 1.62
CA LEU A 34 -5.18 -8.96 1.91
C LEU A 34 -6.56 -8.86 2.55
N LEU A 35 -6.72 -8.06 3.62
CA LEU A 35 -8.01 -7.88 4.28
C LEU A 35 -9.03 -7.21 3.36
N HIS A 36 -8.60 -6.30 2.49
CA HIS A 36 -9.46 -5.67 1.49
C HIS A 36 -10.01 -6.68 0.48
N TYR A 37 -9.15 -7.53 -0.10
CA TYR A 37 -9.61 -8.54 -1.05
C TYR A 37 -10.45 -9.62 -0.39
N LEU A 38 -10.09 -10.07 0.82
CA LEU A 38 -10.91 -11.01 1.57
C LEU A 38 -12.32 -10.44 1.81
N ASN A 39 -12.44 -9.16 2.14
CA ASN A 39 -13.74 -8.50 2.26
C ASN A 39 -14.55 -8.57 0.97
N HIS A 40 -13.95 -8.23 -0.17
CA HIS A 40 -14.63 -8.32 -1.48
C HIS A 40 -15.08 -9.74 -1.81
N THR A 41 -14.28 -10.76 -1.46
CA THR A 41 -14.69 -12.15 -1.70
C THR A 41 -15.91 -12.57 -0.87
N LEU A 42 -16.21 -11.90 0.24
CA LEU A 42 -17.45 -12.14 1.00
C LEU A 42 -18.69 -11.79 0.19
N GLY A 43 -18.60 -10.86 -0.76
CA GLY A 43 -19.71 -10.49 -1.65
C GLY A 43 -20.21 -11.65 -2.53
N ILE A 44 -19.41 -12.71 -2.69
CA ILE A 44 -19.85 -13.95 -3.37
C ILE A 44 -20.89 -14.71 -2.51
N PHE A 45 -20.78 -14.60 -1.18
CA PHE A 45 -21.67 -15.27 -0.24
C PHE A 45 -22.83 -14.39 0.21
N SER A 46 -22.57 -13.12 0.53
CA SER A 46 -23.61 -12.14 0.89
C SER A 46 -23.04 -10.72 0.97
N VAL A 47 -23.84 -9.76 0.51
CA VAL A 47 -23.53 -8.33 0.57
C VAL A 47 -23.55 -7.82 2.01
N GLU A 48 -24.45 -8.34 2.84
CA GLU A 48 -24.55 -7.98 4.26
C GLU A 48 -23.28 -8.33 5.03
N TRP A 49 -22.69 -9.52 4.78
CA TRP A 49 -21.40 -9.91 5.39
C TRP A 49 -20.25 -9.04 4.89
N MET A 50 -20.26 -8.71 3.60
CA MET A 50 -19.27 -7.84 2.98
C MET A 50 -19.32 -6.42 3.59
N GLU A 51 -20.50 -5.87 3.85
CA GLU A 51 -20.70 -4.57 4.48
C GLU A 51 -20.34 -4.59 5.98
N ALA A 52 -20.76 -5.62 6.73
CA ALA A 52 -20.42 -5.71 8.15
C ALA A 52 -18.90 -5.73 8.40
N VAL A 53 -18.15 -6.46 7.56
CA VAL A 53 -16.68 -6.48 7.64
C VAL A 53 -16.06 -5.21 7.04
N GLN A 54 -16.72 -4.56 6.07
CA GLN A 54 -16.35 -3.23 5.58
C GLN A 54 -16.31 -2.22 6.70
N ASP A 55 -17.34 -2.18 7.55
CA ASP A 55 -17.45 -1.19 8.62
C ASP A 55 -16.33 -1.32 9.64
N VAL A 56 -16.00 -2.55 10.05
CA VAL A 56 -14.86 -2.81 10.93
C VAL A 56 -13.55 -2.36 10.27
N ARG A 57 -13.36 -2.70 8.98
CA ARG A 57 -12.15 -2.35 8.23
C ARG A 57 -12.02 -0.84 8.03
N ARG A 58 -13.12 -0.15 7.70
CA ARG A 58 -13.20 1.32 7.59
C ARG A 58 -12.89 1.94 8.94
N GLY A 59 -13.52 1.49 10.02
CA GLY A 59 -13.28 1.99 11.38
C GLY A 59 -11.81 1.95 11.78
N PHE A 60 -11.11 0.84 11.48
CA PHE A 60 -9.68 0.74 11.75
C PHE A 60 -8.82 1.60 10.80
N TRP A 61 -8.92 1.41 9.48
CA TRP A 61 -8.01 2.04 8.51
C TRP A 61 -8.32 3.49 8.16
N ARG A 62 -9.55 3.97 8.43
CA ARG A 62 -9.94 5.38 8.29
C ARG A 62 -9.83 6.16 9.60
N SER A 63 -9.55 5.50 10.73
CA SER A 63 -9.15 6.21 11.94
C SER A 63 -7.88 7.05 11.70
N TRP A 64 -7.65 8.06 12.56
CA TRP A 64 -6.45 8.89 12.51
C TRP A 64 -5.14 8.05 12.56
N PRO A 65 -4.94 7.13 13.53
CA PRO A 65 -3.73 6.31 13.56
C PRO A 65 -3.65 5.32 12.38
N GLY A 66 -4.77 4.71 11.97
CA GLY A 66 -4.80 3.79 10.82
C GLY A 66 -4.43 4.48 9.51
N THR A 67 -4.90 5.72 9.33
CA THR A 67 -4.56 6.57 8.18
C THR A 67 -3.07 6.89 8.16
N ILE A 68 -2.51 7.38 9.28
CA ILE A 68 -1.07 7.69 9.36
C ILE A 68 -0.23 6.44 9.06
N LEU A 69 -0.59 5.30 9.64
CA LEU A 69 0.10 4.04 9.43
C LEU A 69 0.07 3.63 7.95
N LEU A 70 -1.10 3.66 7.33
CA LEU A 70 -1.30 3.21 5.95
C LEU A 70 -0.59 4.12 4.94
N TYR A 71 -0.82 5.44 5.02
CA TYR A 71 -0.19 6.40 4.11
C TYR A 71 1.32 6.50 4.34
N GLY A 72 1.77 6.44 5.59
CA GLY A 72 3.19 6.39 5.92
C GLY A 72 3.89 5.15 5.36
N ALA A 73 3.25 3.97 5.48
CA ALA A 73 3.73 2.73 4.86
C ALA A 73 3.74 2.83 3.33
N ALA A 74 2.68 3.35 2.71
CA ALA A 74 2.59 3.54 1.26
C ALA A 74 3.72 4.41 0.72
N ILE A 75 3.91 5.61 1.29
CA ILE A 75 4.96 6.55 0.88
C ILE A 75 6.34 5.92 1.05
N THR A 76 6.59 5.27 2.19
CA THR A 76 7.87 4.62 2.48
C THR A 76 8.15 3.50 1.47
N HIS A 77 7.17 2.62 1.23
CA HIS A 77 7.33 1.47 0.35
C HIS A 77 7.56 1.89 -1.10
N ILE A 78 6.73 2.80 -1.62
CA ILE A 78 6.82 3.32 -2.98
C ILE A 78 8.14 4.03 -3.19
N SER A 79 8.54 4.93 -2.27
CA SER A 79 9.80 5.67 -2.38
C SER A 79 11.01 4.74 -2.43
N LEU A 80 11.05 3.72 -1.57
CA LEU A 80 12.14 2.74 -1.56
C LEU A 80 12.14 1.85 -2.81
N GLY A 81 10.96 1.49 -3.32
CA GLY A 81 10.78 0.74 -4.56
C GLY A 81 11.29 1.52 -5.78
N LEU A 82 10.84 2.77 -5.93
CA LEU A 82 11.28 3.68 -6.99
C LEU A 82 12.78 3.97 -6.90
N TRP A 83 13.30 4.20 -5.70
CA TRP A 83 14.74 4.40 -5.49
C TRP A 83 15.57 3.18 -5.93
N ARG A 84 15.07 1.96 -5.67
CA ARG A 84 15.72 0.73 -6.15
C ARG A 84 15.72 0.65 -7.67
N ILE A 85 14.61 1.03 -8.32
CA ILE A 85 14.49 1.04 -9.79
C ILE A 85 15.42 2.09 -10.40
N ALA A 86 15.39 3.32 -9.89
CA ALA A 86 16.19 4.44 -10.40
C ALA A 86 17.70 4.22 -10.32
N ARG A 87 18.17 3.39 -9.37
CA ARG A 87 19.58 3.03 -9.22
C ARG A 87 20.04 1.88 -10.10
N ARG A 88 19.16 1.25 -10.87
CA ARG A 88 19.56 0.18 -11.78
C ARG A 88 20.41 0.73 -12.91
N ARG A 89 21.48 0.01 -13.25
CA ARG A 89 22.34 0.33 -14.40
C ARG A 89 21.95 -0.41 -15.67
N THR A 90 21.22 -1.52 -15.56
CA THR A 90 20.78 -2.33 -16.69
C THR A 90 19.33 -2.80 -16.47
N TRP A 91 18.61 -2.98 -17.58
CA TRP A 91 17.23 -3.49 -17.60
C TRP A 91 17.15 -4.98 -18.00
N ARG A 92 18.30 -5.66 -18.06
CA ARG A 92 18.37 -7.11 -18.27
C ARG A 92 18.08 -7.82 -16.96
N MET A 93 16.84 -8.28 -16.81
CA MET A 93 16.31 -8.88 -15.59
C MET A 93 15.58 -10.19 -15.92
N PRO A 94 15.56 -11.17 -15.01
CA PRO A 94 14.70 -12.33 -15.15
C PRO A 94 13.22 -11.89 -15.17
N LEU A 95 12.36 -12.68 -15.82
CA LEU A 95 10.95 -12.34 -16.03
C LEU A 95 10.22 -11.93 -14.74
N TRP A 96 10.46 -12.64 -13.64
CA TRP A 96 9.80 -12.35 -12.36
C TRP A 96 10.11 -10.94 -11.85
N GLU A 97 11.33 -10.45 -12.06
CA GLU A 97 11.76 -9.13 -11.61
C GLU A 97 11.18 -8.05 -12.52
N THR A 98 11.09 -8.32 -13.82
CA THR A 98 10.37 -7.46 -14.78
C THR A 98 8.89 -7.33 -14.41
N LEU A 99 8.22 -8.45 -14.10
CA LEU A 99 6.82 -8.44 -13.67
C LEU A 99 6.65 -7.67 -12.37
N GLN A 100 7.56 -7.84 -11.39
CA GLN A 100 7.52 -7.07 -10.15
C GLN A 100 7.63 -5.56 -10.42
N VAL A 101 8.55 -5.13 -11.29
CA VAL A 101 8.69 -3.71 -11.65
C VAL A 101 7.45 -3.20 -12.37
N ALA A 102 6.91 -3.97 -13.32
CA ALA A 102 5.70 -3.62 -14.04
C ALA A 102 4.50 -3.45 -13.08
N LEU A 103 4.32 -4.39 -12.16
CA LEU A 103 3.26 -4.32 -11.14
C LEU A 103 3.44 -3.12 -10.20
N VAL A 104 4.67 -2.81 -9.79
CA VAL A 104 4.96 -1.62 -8.97
C VAL A 104 4.60 -0.31 -9.67
N ILE A 105 4.56 -0.27 -11.00
CA ILE A 105 4.15 0.91 -11.77
C ILE A 105 2.63 0.89 -12.00
N LEU A 106 2.08 -0.27 -12.38
CA LEU A 106 0.66 -0.42 -12.68
C LEU A 106 -0.23 -0.25 -11.45
N ILE A 107 0.20 -0.75 -10.29
CA ILE A 107 -0.59 -0.67 -9.05
C ILE A 107 -0.83 0.79 -8.65
N PRO A 108 0.18 1.68 -8.51
CA PRO A 108 -0.07 3.09 -8.23
C PRO A 108 -0.94 3.77 -9.28
N TYR A 109 -0.75 3.46 -10.56
CA TYR A 109 -1.58 4.01 -11.63
C TYR A 109 -3.07 3.68 -11.41
N GLN A 110 -3.39 2.41 -11.14
CA GLN A 110 -4.76 1.99 -10.86
C GLN A 110 -5.28 2.51 -9.51
N LEU A 111 -4.40 2.59 -8.51
CA LEU A 111 -4.73 2.97 -7.15
C LEU A 111 -5.19 4.43 -7.05
N VAL A 112 -4.62 5.33 -7.85
CA VAL A 112 -5.02 6.76 -7.84
C VAL A 112 -6.51 6.91 -8.15
N ALA A 113 -6.98 6.31 -9.25
CA ALA A 113 -8.38 6.38 -9.63
C ALA A 113 -9.28 5.70 -8.59
N HIS A 114 -8.88 4.52 -8.10
CA HIS A 114 -9.65 3.77 -7.11
C HIS A 114 -9.82 4.52 -5.77
N VAL A 115 -8.73 5.09 -5.24
CA VAL A 115 -8.77 5.84 -3.97
C VAL A 115 -9.50 7.17 -4.14
N ALA A 116 -9.37 7.83 -5.29
CA ALA A 116 -10.12 9.06 -5.57
C ALA A 116 -11.63 8.80 -5.62
N ALA A 117 -12.06 7.74 -6.32
CA ALA A 117 -13.48 7.39 -6.47
C ALA A 117 -14.14 6.98 -5.15
N THR A 118 -13.43 6.23 -4.29
CA THR A 118 -13.96 5.77 -3.01
C THR A 118 -13.75 6.81 -1.91
N ARG A 119 -12.51 6.95 -1.44
CA ARG A 119 -12.16 7.80 -0.30
C ARG A 119 -12.19 9.29 -0.64
N GLY A 120 -11.76 9.70 -1.84
CA GLY A 120 -11.74 11.10 -2.24
C GLY A 120 -13.15 11.70 -2.33
N VAL A 121 -14.05 10.98 -2.98
CA VAL A 121 -15.46 11.39 -3.09
C VAL A 121 -16.13 11.43 -1.72
N ALA A 122 -15.93 10.39 -0.90
CA ALA A 122 -16.49 10.34 0.45
C ALA A 122 -16.01 11.51 1.35
N THR A 123 -14.71 11.83 1.35
CA THR A 123 -14.19 12.90 2.21
C THR A 123 -14.49 14.30 1.69
N GLN A 124 -14.60 14.51 0.38
CA GLN A 124 -14.85 15.83 -0.20
C GLN A 124 -16.34 16.18 -0.33
N PHE A 125 -17.18 15.19 -0.61
CA PHE A 125 -18.60 15.40 -0.92
C PHE A 125 -19.54 14.74 0.09
N GLY A 126 -19.02 13.99 1.07
CA GLY A 126 -19.85 13.33 2.08
C GLY A 126 -20.75 12.22 1.52
N ILE A 127 -20.44 11.72 0.33
CA ILE A 127 -21.16 10.61 -0.30
C ILE A 127 -20.72 9.30 0.37
N ASP A 128 -21.70 8.49 0.76
CA ASP A 128 -21.43 7.17 1.30
C ASP A 128 -20.81 6.27 0.22
N ASP A 129 -19.65 5.69 0.56
CA ASP A 129 -18.93 4.72 -0.28
C ASP A 129 -19.13 3.29 0.25
N ASP A 130 -20.37 3.00 0.66
CA ASP A 130 -20.82 1.66 1.01
C ASP A 130 -20.88 0.75 -0.23
N TYR A 131 -20.99 -0.56 0.00
CA TYR A 131 -21.02 -1.48 -1.13
C TYR A 131 -22.27 -1.36 -1.97
N LEU A 132 -23.41 -0.98 -1.39
CA LEU A 132 -24.65 -0.84 -2.15
C LEU A 132 -24.55 0.29 -3.17
N TYR A 133 -23.99 1.44 -2.78
CA TYR A 133 -23.70 2.56 -3.65
C TYR A 133 -22.74 2.16 -4.78
N GLU A 134 -21.58 1.59 -4.44
CA GLU A 134 -20.57 1.19 -5.44
C GLU A 134 -21.10 0.11 -6.40
N LEU A 135 -21.83 -0.89 -5.89
CA LEU A 135 -22.44 -1.92 -6.73
C LEU A 135 -23.51 -1.36 -7.68
N SER A 136 -24.29 -0.37 -7.23
CA SER A 136 -25.31 0.28 -8.07
C SER A 136 -24.71 1.05 -9.26
N ILE A 137 -23.48 1.55 -9.11
CA ILE A 137 -22.76 2.25 -10.19
C ILE A 137 -22.15 1.25 -11.17
N LEU A 138 -21.61 0.15 -10.66
CA LEU A 138 -20.88 -0.84 -11.47
C LEU A 138 -21.80 -1.85 -12.18
N TRP A 139 -22.96 -2.13 -11.59
CA TRP A 139 -23.93 -3.09 -12.10
C TRP A 139 -25.36 -2.51 -12.09
N PRO A 140 -25.66 -1.58 -13.02
CA PRO A 140 -26.96 -0.91 -13.09
C PRO A 140 -28.11 -1.82 -13.54
#